data_AF-A0A9P7T6V3-F1
#
_entry.id   AF-A0A9P7T6V3-F1
#
_cell.length_a   1.000
_cell.length_b   1.000
_cell.length_c   1.000
_cell.angle_alpha   90.00
_cell.angle_beta   90.00
_cell.angle_gamma   90.00
#
_symmetry.space_group_name_H-M   'P 1'
#
loop_
_entity.id
_entity.type
_entity.pdbx_description
1 polymer ?
#
loop_
_entity_poly.entity_id
_entity_poly.type
_entity_poly.pdbx_seq_one_letter_code
_entity_poly.pdbx_strand_id
1 'polypeptide(L)'
;MHSTVNESLYVLQDIPGKGKGLVATRNIPKGTRIISEQALFTILDYENLSLDERKRLVCQQFDALSRDEKDTFMSLDNTCPFNDSEEQCFGIFITSRLHLGDGLRFSEESASAGIFPETCRINHDCESNAYNVWNENIERHTVHAIRDIRSGEEITMNYVSNVLKRKVRQTRLQESFGFTCSCRICSLPEAQSQQRDRMVETAIGLDKRAQAMRWESPLEALSCCRTSLMCHNSDERREDADFVTAYGNTAQLFILHGDLARARFFAGKAAAVSRTIFGNDNETTVHFTTLALDPSRHSDYGVSMKWKTAVDEQPQGLGPVDLENWLWEKQFPVGLAGFAILPFNFNIRTGGSPKKRHWCFLGQILDIEHPFEHLVFSIRDMYGEERPLHFCTEEGGREFTTSPYQKGYTVAVIDAVQYPYKFKKPGSQCPIRLEDPRMIKVFPLSLAKMLAMGDQFRRFAIRQHNNLRKCHGCGTNAAADAMKRCGICFSVWYCNKECQIAGWTTKKHKSDCKFLNDPDLRALFLFRWDEAQVCDGFPLRVADDFC
;
A
#
# COMPACT_ATOMS: atom_id res chain seq x y z
N MET A 1 -51.57 -14.64 6.22
CA MET A 1 -50.78 -13.53 6.77
C MET A 1 -49.52 -14.11 7.40
N HIS A 2 -48.43 -14.18 6.63
CA HIS A 2 -47.12 -14.55 7.19
C HIS A 2 -46.54 -13.31 7.86
N SER A 3 -46.60 -13.27 9.19
CA SER A 3 -45.83 -12.32 10.00
C SER A 3 -44.36 -12.65 9.81
N THR A 4 -43.66 -11.89 8.97
CA THR A 4 -42.20 -11.90 8.91
C THR A 4 -41.68 -11.35 10.23
N VAL A 5 -41.39 -12.24 11.19
CA VAL A 5 -40.53 -11.92 12.33
C VAL A 5 -39.20 -11.44 11.71
N ASN A 6 -38.95 -10.14 11.77
CA ASN A 6 -37.70 -9.56 11.30
C ASN A 6 -36.63 -9.95 12.32
N GLU A 7 -36.07 -11.15 12.18
CA GLU A 7 -35.00 -11.63 13.05
C GLU A 7 -33.82 -10.66 12.95
N SER A 8 -33.47 -10.01 14.06
CA SER A 8 -32.32 -9.09 14.14
C SER A 8 -31.06 -9.75 13.54
N LEU A 9 -30.17 -8.97 12.92
CA LEU A 9 -28.89 -9.48 12.36
C LEU A 9 -27.92 -9.93 13.45
N TYR A 10 -28.09 -9.45 14.67
CA TYR A 10 -27.23 -9.72 15.81
C TYR A 10 -28.01 -9.75 17.12
N VAL A 11 -27.36 -10.28 18.14
CA VAL A 11 -27.84 -10.31 19.51
C VAL A 11 -26.72 -9.93 20.46
N LEU A 12 -27.06 -9.18 21.52
CA LEU A 12 -26.13 -8.84 22.60
C LEU A 12 -25.93 -10.06 23.51
N GLN A 13 -24.69 -10.45 23.76
CA GLN A 13 -24.34 -11.59 24.61
C GLN A 13 -23.15 -11.27 25.51
N ASP A 14 -23.03 -12.00 26.63
CA ASP A 14 -21.79 -11.99 27.42
C ASP A 14 -20.71 -12.79 26.67
N ILE A 15 -19.57 -12.14 26.43
CA ILE A 15 -18.41 -12.71 25.76
C ILE A 15 -17.33 -12.97 26.81
N PRO A 16 -16.86 -14.22 26.97
CA PRO A 16 -15.85 -14.57 27.96
C PRO A 16 -14.60 -13.68 27.86
N GLY A 17 -14.33 -12.95 28.94
CA GLY A 17 -13.16 -12.05 29.05
C GLY A 17 -13.26 -10.73 28.28
N LYS A 18 -14.39 -10.42 27.64
CA LYS A 18 -14.62 -9.16 26.90
C LYS A 18 -15.87 -8.39 27.32
N GLY A 19 -16.55 -8.80 28.40
CA GLY A 19 -17.80 -8.16 28.80
C GLY A 19 -18.93 -8.49 27.84
N LYS A 20 -19.70 -7.50 27.39
CA LYS A 20 -20.79 -7.71 26.42
C LYS A 20 -20.30 -7.53 24.99
N GLY A 21 -20.86 -8.28 24.05
CA GLY A 21 -20.51 -8.22 22.63
C GLY A 21 -21.72 -8.49 21.74
N LEU A 22 -21.64 -8.07 20.47
CA LEU A 22 -22.64 -8.40 19.46
C LEU A 22 -22.24 -9.68 18.73
N VAL A 23 -23.16 -10.64 18.64
CA VAL A 23 -22.96 -11.92 17.93
C VAL A 23 -23.96 -12.03 16.79
N ALA A 24 -23.49 -12.38 15.60
CA ALA A 24 -24.33 -12.55 14.44
C ALA A 24 -25.32 -13.71 14.64
N THR A 25 -26.61 -13.48 14.39
CA THR A 25 -27.67 -14.50 14.50
C THR A 25 -27.86 -15.31 13.21
N ARG A 26 -27.26 -14.83 12.12
CA ARG A 26 -27.29 -15.40 10.78
C ARG A 26 -26.04 -14.99 10.01
N ASN A 27 -25.82 -15.58 8.84
CA ASN A 27 -24.74 -15.14 7.96
C ASN A 27 -25.00 -13.70 7.49
N ILE A 28 -24.00 -12.82 7.64
CA ILE A 28 -24.03 -11.43 7.21
C ILE A 28 -23.05 -11.28 6.04
N PRO A 29 -23.53 -11.03 4.81
CA PRO A 29 -22.66 -10.82 3.66
C PRO A 29 -21.80 -9.56 3.79
N LYS A 30 -20.61 -9.58 3.19
CA LYS A 30 -19.75 -8.40 2.99
C LYS A 30 -20.54 -7.22 2.40
N GLY A 31 -20.32 -6.03 2.95
CA GLY A 31 -20.97 -4.78 2.55
C GLY A 31 -22.33 -4.52 3.21
N THR A 32 -22.85 -5.46 4.00
CA THR A 32 -24.13 -5.27 4.70
C THR A 32 -24.01 -4.20 5.77
N ARG A 33 -24.94 -3.23 5.80
CA ARG A 33 -25.12 -2.32 6.93
C ARG A 33 -25.72 -3.09 8.10
N ILE A 34 -24.92 -3.31 9.12
CA ILE A 34 -25.30 -4.02 10.36
C ILE A 34 -26.07 -3.09 11.28
N ILE A 35 -25.53 -1.88 11.51
CA ILE A 35 -26.11 -0.88 12.43
C ILE A 35 -26.28 0.46 11.70
N SER A 36 -27.37 1.16 12.01
CA SER A 36 -27.59 2.56 11.69
C SER A 36 -28.24 3.24 12.88
N GLU A 37 -27.44 3.95 13.67
CA GLU A 37 -27.81 4.39 15.01
C GLU A 37 -27.70 5.92 15.14
N GLN A 38 -28.67 6.52 15.84
CA GLN A 38 -28.60 7.93 16.21
C GLN A 38 -27.80 8.07 17.51
N ALA A 39 -27.06 9.16 17.66
CA ALA A 39 -26.37 9.43 18.91
C ALA A 39 -27.38 9.59 20.06
N LEU A 40 -27.04 9.04 21.23
CA LEU A 40 -27.70 9.37 22.48
C LEU A 40 -27.52 10.86 22.79
N PHE A 41 -26.28 11.34 22.62
CA PHE A 41 -25.92 12.75 22.55
C PHE A 41 -24.54 12.91 21.89
N THR A 42 -24.22 14.14 21.48
CA THR A 42 -22.94 14.51 20.86
C THR A 42 -22.32 15.69 21.60
N ILE A 43 -20.99 15.77 21.57
CA ILE A 43 -20.20 16.91 22.03
C ILE A 43 -19.42 17.42 20.83
N LEU A 44 -19.75 18.63 20.39
CA LEU A 44 -19.07 19.27 19.27
C LEU A 44 -17.74 19.87 19.71
N ASP A 45 -16.75 19.84 18.83
CA ASP A 45 -15.42 20.42 19.05
C ASP A 45 -14.69 19.88 20.30
N TYR A 46 -15.12 18.72 20.80
CA TYR A 46 -14.62 18.02 21.98
C TYR A 46 -13.08 18.02 22.11
N GLU A 47 -12.33 17.73 21.06
CA GLU A 47 -10.86 17.66 21.14
C GLU A 47 -10.15 19.01 21.33
N ASN A 48 -10.83 20.12 21.07
CA ASN A 48 -10.30 21.47 21.28
C ASN A 48 -10.72 22.08 22.62
N LEU A 49 -11.66 21.45 23.34
CA LEU A 49 -12.13 21.91 24.64
C LEU A 49 -11.13 21.59 25.76
N SER A 50 -11.11 22.44 26.80
CA SER A 50 -10.40 22.14 28.04
C SER A 50 -11.03 20.95 28.78
N LEU A 51 -10.27 20.30 29.66
CA LEU A 51 -10.77 19.14 30.42
C LEU A 51 -12.02 19.48 31.25
N ASP A 52 -12.04 20.65 31.88
CA ASP A 52 -13.17 21.12 32.69
C ASP A 52 -14.42 21.36 31.83
N GLU A 53 -14.25 21.95 30.64
CA GLU A 53 -15.35 22.13 29.68
C GLU A 53 -15.89 20.79 29.18
N ARG A 54 -15.00 19.84 28.85
CA ARG A 54 -15.39 18.48 28.45
C ARG A 54 -16.24 17.81 29.53
N LYS A 55 -15.76 17.81 30.79
CA LYS A 55 -16.48 17.21 31.92
C LYS A 55 -17.85 17.87 32.11
N ARG A 56 -17.89 19.19 32.14
CA ARG A 56 -19.13 19.97 32.32
C ARG A 56 -20.16 19.68 31.23
N LEU A 57 -19.75 19.68 29.96
CA LEU A 57 -20.66 19.46 28.83
C LEU A 57 -21.19 18.02 28.80
N VAL A 58 -20.35 17.03 29.09
CA VAL A 58 -20.78 15.63 29.17
C VAL A 58 -21.83 15.45 30.26
N CYS A 59 -21.59 15.97 31.47
CA CYS A 59 -22.57 15.89 32.56
C CYS A 59 -23.87 16.63 32.21
N GLN A 60 -23.77 17.80 31.58
CA GLN A 60 -24.95 18.56 31.14
C GLN A 60 -25.80 17.78 30.12
N GLN A 61 -25.17 17.13 29.14
CA GLN A 61 -25.87 16.29 28.17
C GLN A 61 -26.50 15.07 28.84
N PHE A 62 -25.77 14.40 29.73
CA PHE A 62 -26.28 13.28 30.51
C PHE A 62 -27.50 13.67 31.35
N ASP A 63 -27.46 14.82 32.04
CA ASP A 63 -28.57 15.27 32.88
C ASP A 63 -29.86 15.55 32.09
N ALA A 64 -29.72 15.95 30.83
CA ALA A 64 -30.84 16.19 29.92
C ALA A 64 -31.49 14.91 29.36
N LEU A 65 -30.85 13.75 29.51
CA LEU A 65 -31.39 12.47 29.06
C LEU A 65 -32.62 12.04 29.88
N SER A 66 -33.51 11.30 29.23
CA SER A 66 -34.60 10.59 29.90
C SER A 66 -34.05 9.49 30.83
N ARG A 67 -34.92 8.94 31.68
CA ARG A 67 -34.52 7.89 32.63
C ARG A 67 -33.97 6.65 31.92
N ASP A 68 -34.64 6.17 30.88
CA ASP A 68 -34.25 4.96 30.14
C ASP A 68 -32.94 5.17 29.37
N GLU A 69 -32.71 6.38 28.86
CA GLU A 69 -31.46 6.78 28.21
C GLU A 69 -30.30 6.87 29.20
N LYS A 70 -30.53 7.39 30.41
CA LYS A 70 -29.55 7.39 31.51
C LYS A 70 -29.19 5.97 31.91
N ASP A 71 -30.18 5.09 32.09
CA ASP A 71 -29.94 3.69 32.44
C ASP A 71 -29.15 2.98 31.33
N THR A 72 -29.44 3.29 30.07
CA THR A 72 -28.69 2.78 28.90
C THR A 72 -27.24 3.26 28.93
N PHE A 73 -27.00 4.57 29.09
CA PHE A 73 -25.66 5.15 29.18
C PHE A 73 -24.86 4.57 30.35
N MET A 74 -25.46 4.49 31.54
CA MET A 74 -24.82 3.97 32.75
C MET A 74 -24.51 2.47 32.68
N SER A 75 -25.10 1.75 31.72
CA SER A 75 -24.81 0.34 31.45
C SER A 75 -23.64 0.11 30.48
N LEU A 76 -23.04 1.17 29.94
CA LEU A 76 -21.84 1.10 29.11
C LEU A 76 -20.58 0.92 29.96
N ASP A 77 -19.48 0.53 29.32
CA ASP A 77 -18.23 0.27 30.02
C ASP A 77 -17.58 1.56 30.52
N ASN A 78 -16.98 1.48 31.70
CA ASN A 78 -16.17 2.54 32.30
C ASN A 78 -14.82 1.96 32.74
N THR A 79 -13.75 2.42 32.12
CA THR A 79 -12.37 2.02 32.46
C THR A 79 -11.66 3.03 33.34
N CYS A 80 -12.29 4.19 33.58
CA CYS A 80 -11.73 5.23 34.43
C CYS A 80 -12.13 5.02 35.90
N PRO A 81 -11.20 5.19 36.86
CA PRO A 81 -11.56 5.25 38.27
C PRO A 81 -12.42 6.50 38.54
N PHE A 82 -13.37 6.38 39.46
CA PHE A 82 -14.28 7.46 39.83
C PHE A 82 -14.63 7.41 41.32
N ASN A 83 -14.84 8.58 41.93
CA ASN A 83 -15.26 8.74 43.32
C ASN A 83 -16.67 9.33 43.46
N ASP A 84 -17.18 9.95 42.40
CA ASP A 84 -18.51 10.55 42.35
C ASP A 84 -19.21 10.27 41.02
N SER A 85 -20.48 10.68 40.91
CA SER A 85 -21.31 10.45 39.73
C SER A 85 -20.86 11.24 38.49
N GLU A 86 -20.21 12.41 38.68
CA GLU A 86 -19.71 13.20 37.55
C GLU A 86 -18.46 12.56 36.94
N GLU A 87 -17.53 12.11 37.79
CA GLU A 87 -16.36 11.33 37.38
C GLU A 87 -16.78 10.01 36.72
N GLN A 88 -17.81 9.35 37.23
CA GLN A 88 -18.36 8.15 36.61
C GLN A 88 -18.94 8.44 35.22
N CYS A 89 -19.77 9.47 35.10
CA CYS A 89 -20.39 9.88 33.84
C CYS A 89 -19.34 10.24 32.80
N PHE A 90 -18.35 11.05 33.19
CA PHE A 90 -17.25 11.41 32.31
C PHE A 90 -16.40 10.20 31.91
N GLY A 91 -16.11 9.30 32.85
CA GLY A 91 -15.37 8.06 32.60
C GLY A 91 -16.04 7.18 31.54
N ILE A 92 -17.35 6.95 31.67
CA ILE A 92 -18.14 6.19 30.68
C ILE A 92 -18.03 6.84 29.30
N PHE A 93 -18.18 8.17 29.23
CA PHE A 93 -18.06 8.88 27.96
C PHE A 93 -16.67 8.71 27.34
N ILE A 94 -15.60 8.87 28.12
CA ILE A 94 -14.21 8.67 27.65
C ILE A 94 -14.00 7.26 27.11
N THR A 95 -14.47 6.24 27.82
CA THR A 95 -14.31 4.83 27.45
C THR A 95 -15.11 4.47 26.20
N SER A 96 -16.32 5.02 26.02
CA SER A 96 -17.29 4.55 25.03
C SER A 96 -17.51 5.48 23.83
N ARG A 97 -16.99 6.71 23.85
CA ARG A 97 -17.23 7.69 22.76
C ARG A 97 -16.72 7.20 21.40
N LEU A 98 -17.44 7.56 20.35
CA LEU A 98 -17.04 7.39 18.96
C LEU A 98 -16.92 8.75 18.27
N HIS A 99 -16.03 8.86 17.29
CA HIS A 99 -15.74 10.11 16.58
C HIS A 99 -16.80 10.36 15.50
N LEU A 100 -17.17 11.63 15.30
CA LEU A 100 -18.07 12.06 14.23
C LEU A 100 -17.29 12.45 12.97
N GLY A 101 -16.51 11.52 12.42
CA GLY A 101 -15.59 11.79 11.32
C GLY A 101 -15.80 10.97 10.06
N ASP A 102 -15.13 11.38 8.99
CA ASP A 102 -15.22 10.83 7.62
C ASP A 102 -14.72 9.39 7.46
N GLY A 103 -14.14 8.81 8.52
CA GLY A 103 -13.65 7.43 8.57
C GLY A 103 -12.37 7.18 7.75
N LEU A 104 -11.84 8.17 7.04
CA LEU A 104 -10.59 8.10 6.28
C LEU A 104 -9.42 8.74 7.01
N ARG A 105 -9.72 9.73 7.84
CA ARG A 105 -8.74 10.40 8.67
C ARG A 105 -8.75 9.76 10.05
N PHE A 106 -7.75 8.95 10.34
CA PHE A 106 -7.31 8.77 11.73
C PHE A 106 -6.60 10.04 12.26
N SER A 107 -6.69 11.19 11.56
CA SER A 107 -6.26 12.45 12.14
C SER A 107 -7.31 12.91 13.15
N GLU A 108 -6.81 13.47 14.24
CA GLU A 108 -7.53 14.09 15.36
C GLU A 108 -8.36 15.33 14.91
N GLU A 109 -8.73 15.43 13.63
CA GLU A 109 -9.43 16.56 13.01
C GLU A 109 -10.94 16.53 13.20
N SER A 110 -11.54 15.35 13.40
CA SER A 110 -12.92 15.30 13.88
C SER A 110 -12.93 15.58 15.38
N ALA A 111 -12.95 16.87 15.69
CA ALA A 111 -12.97 17.34 17.06
C ALA A 111 -14.22 16.88 17.81
N SER A 112 -15.29 16.45 17.13
CA SER A 112 -16.57 16.05 17.74
C SER A 112 -16.66 14.55 18.07
N ALA A 113 -17.33 14.22 19.18
CA ALA A 113 -17.55 12.84 19.63
C ALA A 113 -18.99 12.62 20.13
N GLY A 114 -19.45 11.36 20.15
CA GLY A 114 -20.81 11.01 20.57
C GLY A 114 -20.92 9.60 21.13
N ILE A 115 -22.09 9.30 21.70
CA ILE A 115 -22.40 7.99 22.31
C ILE A 115 -23.45 7.27 21.47
N PHE A 116 -23.16 6.01 21.14
CA PHE A 116 -23.96 5.17 20.25
C PHE A 116 -24.16 3.81 20.92
N PRO A 117 -25.19 3.66 21.79
CA PRO A 117 -25.32 2.55 22.72
C PRO A 117 -25.14 1.15 22.13
N GLU A 118 -25.67 0.86 20.95
CA GLU A 118 -25.52 -0.43 20.29
C GLU A 118 -24.10 -0.58 19.70
N THR A 119 -23.60 0.44 19.03
CA THR A 119 -22.25 0.41 18.44
C THR A 119 -21.16 0.28 19.52
N CYS A 120 -21.34 0.92 20.69
CA CYS A 120 -20.45 0.82 21.84
C CYS A 120 -20.36 -0.60 22.44
N ARG A 121 -21.23 -1.54 22.03
CA ARG A 121 -21.16 -2.97 22.43
C ARG A 121 -20.29 -3.83 21.52
N ILE A 122 -19.75 -3.29 20.42
CA ILE A 122 -18.96 -4.09 19.47
C ILE A 122 -17.52 -4.19 19.98
N ASN A 123 -17.07 -5.38 20.33
CA ASN A 123 -15.72 -5.59 20.85
C ASN A 123 -14.59 -5.35 19.84
N HIS A 124 -13.38 -5.17 20.39
CA HIS A 124 -12.16 -5.00 19.63
C HIS A 124 -11.64 -6.30 19.00
N ASP A 125 -11.20 -6.21 17.73
CA ASP A 125 -10.21 -7.12 17.12
C ASP A 125 -9.30 -6.32 16.16
N CYS A 126 -7.97 -6.56 16.18
CA CYS A 126 -7.06 -5.90 15.23
C CYS A 126 -7.32 -6.34 13.78
N GLU A 127 -7.89 -7.53 13.57
CA GLU A 127 -8.41 -8.04 12.30
C GLU A 127 -9.95 -8.08 12.33
N SER A 128 -10.55 -6.94 12.64
CA SER A 128 -12.00 -6.83 12.77
C SER A 128 -12.77 -7.21 11.51
N ASN A 129 -14.03 -7.60 11.68
CA ASN A 129 -14.93 -8.01 10.59
C ASN A 129 -16.00 -6.97 10.24
N ALA A 130 -16.10 -5.89 11.02
CA ALA A 130 -16.88 -4.72 10.71
C ALA A 130 -16.03 -3.44 10.80
N TYR A 131 -16.52 -2.39 10.13
CA TYR A 131 -15.99 -1.04 10.18
C TYR A 131 -17.11 -0.09 10.57
N ASN A 132 -16.78 0.90 11.40
CA ASN A 132 -17.74 1.88 11.90
C ASN A 132 -17.36 3.28 11.40
N VAL A 133 -18.35 4.09 11.05
CA VAL A 133 -18.14 5.45 10.55
C VAL A 133 -19.38 6.32 10.80
N TRP A 134 -19.15 7.60 11.06
CA TRP A 134 -20.21 8.61 11.06
C TRP A 134 -20.61 8.94 9.62
N ASN A 135 -21.90 8.86 9.32
CA ASN A 135 -22.43 9.19 8.01
C ASN A 135 -23.13 10.54 8.07
N GLU A 136 -22.43 11.58 7.64
CA GLU A 136 -22.92 12.96 7.62
C GLU A 136 -24.23 13.12 6.84
N ASN A 137 -24.39 12.42 5.71
CA ASN A 137 -25.56 12.58 4.85
C ASN A 137 -26.87 12.11 5.48
N ILE A 138 -26.80 11.19 6.46
CA ILE A 138 -27.99 10.68 7.16
C ILE A 138 -27.94 10.98 8.67
N GLU A 139 -26.90 11.68 9.13
CA GLU A 139 -26.66 12.02 10.55
C GLU A 139 -26.76 10.81 11.49
N ARG A 140 -26.16 9.68 11.09
CA ARG A 140 -26.16 8.44 11.88
C ARG A 140 -24.79 7.79 11.90
N HIS A 141 -24.50 7.12 13.00
CA HIS A 141 -23.37 6.21 13.06
C HIS A 141 -23.73 4.89 12.41
N THR A 142 -22.86 4.41 11.52
CA THR A 142 -23.11 3.21 10.74
C THR A 142 -22.02 2.19 10.95
N VAL A 143 -22.41 0.91 10.92
CA VAL A 143 -21.48 -0.22 10.99
C VAL A 143 -21.73 -1.11 9.78
N HIS A 144 -20.69 -1.41 9.01
CA HIS A 144 -20.78 -2.28 7.83
C HIS A 144 -19.85 -3.49 7.96
N ALA A 145 -20.30 -4.65 7.48
CA ALA A 145 -19.47 -5.84 7.37
C ALA A 145 -18.40 -5.65 6.29
N ILE A 146 -17.12 -5.83 6.60
CA ILE A 146 -16.03 -5.69 5.61
C ILE A 146 -15.63 -7.02 4.95
N ARG A 147 -16.11 -8.12 5.52
CA ARG A 147 -16.05 -9.48 5.00
C ARG A 147 -17.32 -10.21 5.39
N ASP A 148 -17.54 -11.41 4.85
CA ASP A 148 -18.64 -12.25 5.31
C ASP A 148 -18.43 -12.61 6.80
N ILE A 149 -19.52 -12.53 7.58
CA ILE A 149 -19.57 -12.87 8.99
C ILE A 149 -20.52 -14.07 9.13
N ARG A 150 -20.08 -15.15 9.77
CA ARG A 150 -20.89 -16.35 9.92
C ARG A 150 -21.88 -16.22 11.07
N SER A 151 -22.99 -16.95 10.98
CA SER A 151 -23.88 -17.14 12.13
C SER A 151 -23.10 -17.65 13.35
N GLY A 152 -23.30 -17.02 14.50
CA GLY A 152 -22.59 -17.31 15.74
C GLY A 152 -21.21 -16.66 15.86
N GLU A 153 -20.73 -15.95 14.84
CA GLU A 153 -19.47 -15.19 14.90
C GLU A 153 -19.68 -13.84 15.61
N GLU A 154 -18.73 -13.46 16.47
CA GLU A 154 -18.71 -12.15 17.11
C GLU A 154 -18.47 -11.04 16.05
N ILE A 155 -19.28 -9.99 16.09
CA ILE A 155 -19.08 -8.78 15.30
C ILE A 155 -18.07 -7.93 16.07
N THR A 156 -16.98 -7.58 15.40
CA THR A 156 -15.86 -6.85 15.99
C THR A 156 -15.51 -5.63 15.16
N MET A 157 -14.93 -4.62 15.81
CA MET A 157 -14.37 -3.42 15.18
C MET A 157 -12.94 -3.19 15.66
N ASN A 158 -12.20 -2.31 15.00
CA ASN A 158 -10.87 -1.92 15.47
C ASN A 158 -10.95 -0.60 16.25
N TYR A 159 -10.45 -0.61 17.49
CA TYR A 159 -10.45 0.53 18.41
C TYR A 159 -9.20 1.40 18.24
N VAL A 160 -8.19 0.86 17.58
CA VAL A 160 -6.91 1.52 17.32
C VAL A 160 -6.63 1.49 15.82
N SER A 161 -5.61 2.20 15.36
CA SER A 161 -5.27 2.15 13.95
C SER A 161 -4.59 0.81 13.58
N ASN A 162 -4.99 0.22 12.44
CA ASN A 162 -4.40 -0.98 11.84
C ASN A 162 -2.91 -0.82 11.53
N VAL A 163 -2.48 0.43 11.32
CA VAL A 163 -1.13 0.78 10.90
C VAL A 163 -0.14 0.97 12.06
N LEU A 164 -0.55 0.67 13.29
CA LEU A 164 0.32 0.71 14.46
C LEU A 164 1.05 -0.62 14.66
N LYS A 165 2.25 -0.55 15.25
CA LYS A 165 3.02 -1.73 15.68
C LYS A 165 2.32 -2.51 16.77
N ARG A 166 2.60 -3.82 16.89
CA ARG A 166 2.00 -4.68 17.95
C ARG A 166 2.14 -4.07 19.34
N LYS A 167 3.36 -3.65 19.71
CA LYS A 167 3.62 -3.04 21.02
C LYS A 167 2.76 -1.79 21.26
N VAL A 168 2.66 -0.91 20.26
CA VAL A 168 1.89 0.33 20.35
C VAL A 168 0.39 0.06 20.45
N ARG A 169 -0.14 -0.91 19.67
CA ARG A 169 -1.54 -1.34 19.80
C ARG A 169 -1.83 -1.86 21.20
N GLN A 170 -1.00 -2.75 21.73
CA GLN A 170 -1.17 -3.30 23.07
C GLN A 170 -1.13 -2.23 24.16
N THR A 171 -0.16 -1.31 24.10
CA THR A 171 -0.06 -0.20 25.05
C THR A 171 -1.31 0.68 25.02
N ARG A 172 -1.77 1.11 23.83
CA ARG A 172 -2.98 1.93 23.70
C ARG A 172 -4.24 1.21 24.20
N LEU A 173 -4.39 -0.07 23.88
CA LEU A 173 -5.53 -0.86 24.37
C LEU A 173 -5.51 -1.02 25.89
N GLN A 174 -4.34 -1.21 26.47
CA GLN A 174 -4.19 -1.31 27.92
C GLN A 174 -4.45 0.03 28.63
N GLU A 175 -3.95 1.13 28.08
CA GLU A 175 -4.08 2.48 28.66
C GLU A 175 -5.51 3.04 28.53
N SER A 176 -6.16 2.85 27.38
CA SER A 176 -7.50 3.41 27.12
C SER A 176 -8.64 2.47 27.54
N PHE A 177 -8.44 1.16 27.40
CA PHE A 177 -9.51 0.17 27.57
C PHE A 177 -9.21 -0.91 28.63
N GLY A 178 -8.03 -0.90 29.25
CA GLY A 178 -7.71 -1.78 30.38
C GLY A 178 -7.48 -3.26 30.02
N PHE A 179 -7.33 -3.62 28.74
CA PHE A 179 -7.15 -5.03 28.34
C PHE A 179 -5.95 -5.27 27.42
N THR A 180 -5.46 -6.51 27.42
CA THR A 180 -4.44 -7.01 26.48
C THR A 180 -5.11 -7.80 25.36
N CYS A 181 -4.88 -7.40 24.10
CA CYS A 181 -5.50 -8.04 22.96
C CYS A 181 -4.85 -9.40 22.62
N SER A 182 -5.67 -10.43 22.43
CA SER A 182 -5.24 -11.80 22.09
C SER A 182 -5.66 -12.25 20.68
N CYS A 183 -6.07 -11.31 19.81
CA CYS A 183 -6.50 -11.63 18.44
C CYS A 183 -5.38 -12.29 17.60
N ARG A 184 -5.72 -12.81 16.43
CA ARG A 184 -4.77 -13.49 15.52
C ARG A 184 -3.51 -12.65 15.26
N ILE A 185 -3.68 -11.35 14.98
CA ILE A 185 -2.56 -10.44 14.67
C ILE A 185 -1.67 -10.20 15.89
N CYS A 186 -2.28 -10.02 17.06
CA CYS A 186 -1.56 -9.82 18.31
C CYS A 186 -0.96 -11.10 18.89
N SER A 187 -1.35 -12.27 18.37
CA SER A 187 -0.85 -13.59 18.74
C SER A 187 0.17 -14.16 17.74
N LEU A 188 0.53 -13.41 16.70
CA LEU A 188 1.57 -13.81 15.76
C LEU A 188 2.91 -14.07 16.47
N PRO A 189 3.70 -15.05 16.00
CA PRO A 189 5.08 -15.22 16.42
C PRO A 189 5.88 -13.92 16.22
N GLU A 190 6.87 -13.67 17.09
CA GLU A 190 7.61 -12.40 17.11
C GLU A 190 8.21 -12.01 15.75
N ALA A 191 8.81 -12.96 15.03
CA ALA A 191 9.36 -12.71 13.70
C ALA A 191 8.31 -12.27 12.67
N GLN A 192 7.11 -12.88 12.70
CA GLN A 192 5.99 -12.52 11.82
C GLN A 192 5.36 -11.18 12.23
N SER A 193 5.27 -10.89 13.52
CA SER A 193 4.83 -9.58 14.01
C SER A 193 5.78 -8.47 13.54
N GLN A 194 7.10 -8.66 13.66
CA GLN A 194 8.10 -7.70 13.21
C GLN A 194 8.12 -7.54 11.68
N GLN A 195 7.82 -8.60 10.93
CA GLN A 195 7.60 -8.54 9.48
C GLN A 195 6.45 -7.60 9.15
N ARG A 196 5.28 -7.84 9.74
CA ARG A 196 4.07 -7.06 9.51
C ARG A 196 4.29 -5.59 9.90
N ASP A 197 4.87 -5.35 11.06
CA ASP A 197 5.13 -3.99 11.55
C ASP A 197 6.03 -3.21 10.57
N ARG A 198 7.04 -3.85 9.97
CA ARG A 198 7.90 -3.24 8.94
C ARG A 198 7.16 -2.97 7.63
N MET A 199 6.30 -3.88 7.19
CA MET A 199 5.50 -3.70 5.97
C MET A 199 4.55 -2.51 6.11
N VAL A 200 3.90 -2.39 7.27
CA VAL A 200 3.00 -1.29 7.61
C VAL A 200 3.74 0.04 7.67
N GLU A 201 4.88 0.12 8.37
CA GLU A 201 5.69 1.34 8.41
C GLU A 201 6.15 1.77 7.01
N THR A 202 6.51 0.79 6.20
CA THR A 202 6.94 1.01 4.82
C THR A 202 5.80 1.60 3.98
N ALA A 203 4.60 1.02 4.03
CA ALA A 203 3.43 1.51 3.30
C ALA A 203 3.14 2.99 3.65
N ILE A 204 3.04 3.31 4.94
CA ILE A 204 2.81 4.69 5.41
C ILE A 204 3.91 5.64 4.94
N GLY A 205 5.18 5.22 5.06
CA GLY A 205 6.33 6.02 4.66
C GLY A 205 6.31 6.32 3.16
N LEU A 206 5.97 5.32 2.35
CA LEU A 206 5.85 5.44 0.90
C LEU A 206 4.66 6.33 0.51
N ASP A 207 3.52 6.23 1.16
CA ASP A 207 2.37 7.10 0.87
C ASP A 207 2.69 8.57 1.17
N LYS A 208 3.27 8.85 2.33
CA LYS A 208 3.72 10.22 2.70
C LYS A 208 4.73 10.75 1.70
N ARG A 209 5.68 9.91 1.31
CA ARG A 209 6.68 10.27 0.30
C ARG A 209 6.01 10.54 -1.04
N ALA A 210 5.18 9.64 -1.55
CA ALA A 210 4.47 9.81 -2.81
C ALA A 210 3.77 11.16 -2.87
N GLN A 211 3.10 11.54 -1.79
CA GLN A 211 2.42 12.83 -1.68
C GLN A 211 3.39 14.02 -1.66
N ALA A 212 4.52 13.91 -0.99
CA ALA A 212 5.51 14.99 -0.90
C ALA A 212 6.20 15.31 -2.24
N MET A 213 6.41 14.32 -3.09
CA MET A 213 7.16 14.44 -4.36
C MET A 213 6.29 14.25 -5.61
N ARG A 214 4.98 14.33 -5.46
CA ARG A 214 4.01 14.19 -6.56
C ARG A 214 4.22 15.20 -7.69
N TRP A 215 4.85 16.35 -7.41
CA TRP A 215 5.08 17.42 -8.40
C TRP A 215 6.42 17.26 -9.12
N GLU A 216 7.48 17.08 -8.36
CA GLU A 216 8.87 17.10 -8.81
C GLU A 216 9.25 15.81 -9.54
N SER A 217 8.86 14.67 -8.95
CA SER A 217 9.31 13.33 -9.35
C SER A 217 8.13 12.37 -9.51
N PRO A 218 7.22 12.60 -10.48
CA PRO A 218 5.95 11.90 -10.54
C PRO A 218 6.08 10.40 -10.84
N LEU A 219 7.13 10.00 -11.58
CA LEU A 219 7.44 8.60 -11.80
C LEU A 219 7.94 7.89 -10.55
N GLU A 220 8.61 8.59 -9.65
CA GLU A 220 9.05 8.00 -8.38
C GLU A 220 7.87 8.02 -7.38
N ALA A 221 7.02 9.06 -7.41
CA ALA A 221 5.81 9.13 -6.59
C ALA A 221 4.86 7.97 -6.91
N LEU A 222 4.64 7.69 -8.20
CA LEU A 222 3.85 6.56 -8.64
C LEU A 222 4.46 5.22 -8.15
N SER A 223 5.77 5.16 -7.90
CA SER A 223 6.49 3.92 -7.54
C SER A 223 6.25 3.65 -6.08
N CYS A 224 6.30 4.72 -5.28
CA CYS A 224 5.86 4.70 -3.90
C CYS A 224 4.38 4.26 -3.80
N CYS A 225 3.47 4.81 -4.61
CA CYS A 225 2.06 4.39 -4.63
C CYS A 225 1.90 2.90 -4.94
N ARG A 226 2.57 2.39 -5.98
CA ARG A 226 2.54 0.97 -6.35
C ARG A 226 3.02 0.08 -5.20
N THR A 227 4.20 0.40 -4.67
CA THR A 227 4.85 -0.38 -3.63
C THR A 227 4.04 -0.36 -2.33
N SER A 228 3.45 0.79 -1.98
CA SER A 228 2.53 0.90 -0.84
C SER A 228 1.32 -0.02 -1.02
N LEU A 229 0.64 0.03 -2.18
CA LEU A 229 -0.48 -0.85 -2.50
C LEU A 229 -0.10 -2.33 -2.48
N MET A 230 1.13 -2.68 -2.89
CA MET A 230 1.64 -4.06 -2.77
C MET A 230 1.83 -4.48 -1.31
N CYS A 231 2.32 -3.60 -0.44
CA CYS A 231 2.42 -3.85 0.99
C CYS A 231 1.04 -4.10 1.60
N HIS A 232 0.03 -3.30 1.22
CA HIS A 232 -1.36 -3.51 1.62
C HIS A 232 -1.93 -4.84 1.10
N ASN A 233 -1.68 -5.21 -0.16
CA ASN A 233 -2.18 -6.44 -0.78
C ASN A 233 -1.52 -7.74 -0.28
N SER A 234 -0.35 -7.65 0.36
CA SER A 234 0.38 -8.83 0.85
C SER A 234 -0.32 -9.56 2.00
N ASP A 235 -1.25 -8.88 2.68
CA ASP A 235 -2.26 -9.48 3.55
C ASP A 235 -3.51 -9.69 2.66
N GLU A 236 -3.61 -10.82 1.94
CA GLU A 236 -4.64 -11.15 0.92
C GLU A 236 -6.12 -11.11 1.38
N ARG A 237 -6.50 -10.40 2.45
CA ARG A 237 -7.80 -10.59 3.12
C ARG A 237 -8.53 -9.34 3.57
N ARG A 238 -8.08 -8.12 3.28
CA ARG A 238 -8.79 -6.94 3.79
C ARG A 238 -8.79 -5.76 2.84
N GLU A 239 -9.99 -5.33 2.44
CA GLU A 239 -10.23 -3.99 1.94
C GLU A 239 -10.69 -3.15 3.15
N ASP A 240 -9.96 -2.10 3.50
CA ASP A 240 -10.27 -1.20 4.62
C ASP A 240 -10.09 0.28 4.23
N ALA A 241 -10.21 1.19 5.20
CA ALA A 241 -10.09 2.63 4.96
C ALA A 241 -8.71 3.04 4.41
N ASP A 242 -7.64 2.31 4.75
CA ASP A 242 -6.30 2.60 4.24
C ASP A 242 -6.22 2.34 2.73
N PHE A 243 -6.91 1.32 2.22
CA PHE A 243 -7.05 1.09 0.78
C PHE A 243 -7.80 2.22 0.07
N VAL A 244 -8.85 2.77 0.67
CA VAL A 244 -9.57 3.92 0.10
C VAL A 244 -8.60 5.10 -0.05
N THR A 245 -7.83 5.39 0.99
CA THR A 245 -6.81 6.45 0.99
C THR A 245 -5.72 6.19 -0.05
N ALA A 246 -5.13 4.99 -0.09
CA ALA A 246 -4.05 4.66 -1.02
C ALA A 246 -4.50 4.72 -2.50
N TYR A 247 -5.69 4.18 -2.82
CA TYR A 247 -6.26 4.29 -4.15
C TYR A 247 -6.64 5.73 -4.50
N GLY A 248 -7.22 6.48 -3.57
CA GLY A 248 -7.56 7.90 -3.76
C GLY A 248 -6.32 8.75 -4.05
N ASN A 249 -5.26 8.60 -3.26
CA ASN A 249 -3.97 9.26 -3.46
C ASN A 249 -3.36 8.94 -4.84
N THR A 250 -3.45 7.67 -5.25
CA THR A 250 -2.96 7.23 -6.56
C THR A 250 -3.80 7.85 -7.70
N ALA A 251 -5.12 7.91 -7.56
CA ALA A 251 -6.00 8.57 -8.52
C ALA A 251 -5.67 10.06 -8.65
N GLN A 252 -5.47 10.76 -7.52
CA GLN A 252 -5.09 12.16 -7.49
C GLN A 252 -3.76 12.42 -8.22
N LEU A 253 -2.75 11.55 -8.06
CA LEU A 253 -1.50 11.66 -8.80
C LEU A 253 -1.71 11.60 -10.32
N PHE A 254 -2.55 10.68 -10.80
CA PHE A 254 -2.87 10.58 -12.22
C PHE A 254 -3.66 11.79 -12.73
N ILE A 255 -4.64 12.27 -11.97
CA ILE A 255 -5.40 13.49 -12.27
C ILE A 255 -4.46 14.68 -12.42
N LEU A 256 -3.56 14.85 -11.45
CA LEU A 256 -2.60 15.95 -11.40
C LEU A 256 -1.75 16.03 -12.67
N HIS A 257 -1.42 14.89 -13.30
CA HIS A 257 -0.66 14.79 -14.54
C HIS A 257 -1.50 14.58 -15.82
N GLY A 258 -2.83 14.63 -15.70
CA GLY A 258 -3.78 14.57 -16.80
C GLY A 258 -4.10 13.17 -17.33
N ASP A 259 -3.76 12.10 -16.61
CA ASP A 259 -4.04 10.72 -17.01
C ASP A 259 -5.44 10.28 -16.55
N LEU A 260 -6.47 10.73 -17.25
CA LEU A 260 -7.85 10.51 -16.82
C LEU A 260 -8.27 9.04 -16.87
N ALA A 261 -7.69 8.25 -17.79
CA ALA A 261 -8.00 6.82 -17.91
C ALA A 261 -7.57 6.05 -16.64
N ARG A 262 -6.32 6.23 -16.18
CA ARG A 262 -5.84 5.56 -14.95
C ARG A 262 -6.46 6.16 -13.70
N ALA A 263 -6.67 7.49 -13.68
CA ALA A 263 -7.37 8.15 -12.59
C ALA A 263 -8.75 7.55 -12.32
N ARG A 264 -9.55 7.34 -13.39
CA ARG A 264 -10.86 6.68 -13.30
C ARG A 264 -10.77 5.29 -12.68
N PHE A 265 -9.78 4.50 -13.08
CA PHE A 265 -9.61 3.15 -12.55
C PHE A 265 -9.38 3.17 -11.04
N PHE A 266 -8.42 3.98 -10.57
CA PHE A 266 -8.07 4.05 -9.15
C PHE A 266 -9.18 4.71 -8.32
N ALA A 267 -9.83 5.76 -8.82
CA ALA A 267 -11.01 6.33 -8.18
C ALA A 267 -12.15 5.31 -8.09
N GLY A 268 -12.35 4.49 -9.12
CA GLY A 268 -13.33 3.40 -9.12
C GLY A 268 -13.01 2.32 -8.08
N LYS A 269 -11.73 1.99 -7.87
CA LYS A 269 -11.29 1.09 -6.79
C LYS A 269 -11.57 1.69 -5.40
N ALA A 270 -11.21 2.95 -5.18
CA ALA A 270 -11.55 3.66 -3.95
C ALA A 270 -13.07 3.69 -3.70
N ALA A 271 -13.88 3.93 -4.74
CA ALA A 271 -15.34 3.92 -4.67
C ALA A 271 -15.92 2.53 -4.33
N ALA A 272 -15.33 1.45 -4.86
CA ALA A 272 -15.78 0.09 -4.58
C ALA A 272 -15.50 -0.31 -3.11
N VAL A 273 -14.31 0.03 -2.61
CA VAL A 273 -13.95 -0.24 -1.21
C VAL A 273 -14.79 0.60 -0.26
N SER A 274 -14.83 1.93 -0.45
CA SER A 274 -15.63 2.84 0.39
C SER A 274 -17.11 2.46 0.44
N ARG A 275 -17.69 2.06 -0.69
CA ARG A 275 -19.06 1.53 -0.75
C ARG A 275 -19.28 0.34 0.17
N THR A 276 -18.31 -0.57 0.22
CA THR A 276 -18.39 -1.76 1.06
C THR A 276 -18.33 -1.37 2.54
N ILE A 277 -17.41 -0.50 2.92
CA ILE A 277 -17.10 -0.24 4.34
C ILE A 277 -17.90 0.92 4.96
N PHE A 278 -18.42 1.85 4.13
CA PHE A 278 -19.17 3.03 4.57
C PHE A 278 -20.62 3.08 4.04
N GLY A 279 -20.93 2.30 2.99
CA GLY A 279 -22.22 2.33 2.31
C GLY A 279 -22.29 3.31 1.13
N ASN A 280 -23.33 3.18 0.30
CA ASN A 280 -23.51 3.99 -0.92
C ASN A 280 -23.82 5.46 -0.66
N ASP A 281 -24.47 5.75 0.46
CA ASP A 281 -24.96 7.07 0.88
C ASP A 281 -23.92 7.87 1.67
N ASN A 282 -22.75 7.31 1.96
CA ASN A 282 -21.67 8.02 2.66
C ASN A 282 -20.95 9.00 1.72
N GLU A 283 -20.57 10.17 2.25
CA GLU A 283 -19.94 11.25 1.49
C GLU A 283 -18.67 10.81 0.76
N THR A 284 -17.78 10.04 1.41
CA THR A 284 -16.57 9.50 0.80
C THR A 284 -16.89 8.60 -0.40
N THR A 285 -17.91 7.75 -0.26
CA THR A 285 -18.35 6.88 -1.36
C THR A 285 -18.89 7.69 -2.52
N VAL A 286 -19.69 8.73 -2.24
CA VAL A 286 -20.24 9.65 -3.25
C VAL A 286 -19.11 10.43 -3.94
N HIS A 287 -18.13 10.90 -3.19
CA HIS A 287 -16.96 11.61 -3.70
C HIS A 287 -16.19 10.74 -4.71
N PHE A 288 -15.74 9.55 -4.32
CA PHE A 288 -14.98 8.69 -5.22
C PHE A 288 -15.81 8.14 -6.38
N THR A 289 -17.11 7.91 -6.19
CA THR A 289 -18.01 7.53 -7.28
C THR A 289 -18.11 8.65 -8.32
N THR A 290 -18.25 9.90 -7.88
CA THR A 290 -18.29 11.08 -8.76
C THR A 290 -16.93 11.29 -9.45
N LEU A 291 -15.84 11.13 -8.71
CA LEU A 291 -14.49 11.26 -9.24
C LEU A 291 -14.18 10.20 -10.29
N ALA A 292 -14.65 8.97 -10.10
CA ALA A 292 -14.50 7.91 -11.10
C ALA A 292 -15.30 8.20 -12.38
N LEU A 293 -16.48 8.83 -12.26
CA LEU A 293 -17.29 9.22 -13.41
C LEU A 293 -16.61 10.28 -14.26
N ASP A 294 -16.08 11.32 -13.64
CA ASP A 294 -15.39 12.42 -14.31
C ASP A 294 -14.19 12.94 -13.48
N PRO A 295 -13.00 12.35 -13.67
CA PRO A 295 -11.80 12.77 -12.93
C PRO A 295 -11.33 14.18 -13.28
N SER A 296 -11.80 14.76 -14.39
CA SER A 296 -11.40 16.10 -14.84
C SER A 296 -11.98 17.24 -14.00
N ARG A 297 -13.01 16.95 -13.20
CA ARG A 297 -13.64 17.92 -12.28
C ARG A 297 -12.86 18.14 -11.00
N HIS A 298 -11.84 17.33 -10.73
CA HIS A 298 -11.00 17.48 -9.57
C HIS A 298 -10.15 18.75 -9.68
N SER A 299 -9.94 19.46 -8.56
CA SER A 299 -9.23 20.75 -8.52
C SER A 299 -7.81 20.69 -9.06
N ASP A 300 -7.14 19.56 -8.89
CA ASP A 300 -5.76 19.35 -9.33
C ASP A 300 -5.64 19.02 -10.83
N TYR A 301 -6.74 18.82 -11.55
CA TYR A 301 -6.68 18.57 -12.97
C TYR A 301 -6.18 19.81 -13.73
N GLY A 302 -5.32 19.60 -14.74
CA GLY A 302 -4.75 20.70 -15.55
C GLY A 302 -3.48 21.32 -14.96
N VAL A 303 -3.10 20.95 -13.73
CA VAL A 303 -1.83 21.31 -13.11
C VAL A 303 -0.63 20.88 -13.95
N SER A 304 -0.63 19.61 -14.34
CA SER A 304 0.36 19.00 -15.21
C SER A 304 -0.38 18.16 -16.23
N MET A 305 0.13 18.13 -17.46
CA MET A 305 -0.48 17.35 -18.56
C MET A 305 0.54 16.37 -19.17
N LYS A 306 1.58 16.01 -18.40
CA LYS A 306 2.68 15.13 -18.84
C LYS A 306 2.19 13.75 -19.27
N TRP A 307 1.05 13.31 -18.74
CA TRP A 307 0.52 11.96 -18.86
C TRP A 307 -0.84 11.91 -19.54
N LYS A 308 -1.20 12.97 -20.26
CA LYS A 308 -2.52 13.18 -20.86
C LYS A 308 -3.10 11.92 -21.50
N THR A 309 -4.24 11.49 -20.97
CA THR A 309 -5.15 10.49 -21.56
C THR A 309 -6.59 10.96 -21.31
N ALA A 310 -7.49 10.65 -22.22
CA ALA A 310 -8.92 10.82 -22.04
C ALA A 310 -9.52 9.63 -21.28
N VAL A 311 -10.70 9.82 -20.69
CA VAL A 311 -11.36 8.82 -19.84
C VAL A 311 -11.67 7.52 -20.61
N ASP A 312 -12.01 7.64 -21.89
CA ASP A 312 -12.36 6.56 -22.81
C ASP A 312 -11.15 5.79 -23.34
N GLU A 313 -9.92 6.27 -23.10
CA GLU A 313 -8.69 5.55 -23.44
C GLU A 313 -8.35 4.42 -22.44
N GLN A 314 -9.24 4.13 -21.48
CA GLN A 314 -9.12 2.97 -20.61
C GLN A 314 -9.29 1.67 -21.44
N PRO A 315 -8.28 0.78 -21.48
CA PRO A 315 -8.38 -0.47 -22.23
C PRO A 315 -9.50 -1.37 -21.72
N GLN A 316 -10.22 -2.02 -22.63
CA GLN A 316 -11.26 -2.99 -22.31
C GLN A 316 -10.76 -4.41 -22.55
N GLY A 317 -11.22 -5.35 -21.73
CA GLY A 317 -10.96 -6.79 -21.93
C GLY A 317 -9.51 -7.24 -21.68
N LEU A 318 -8.69 -6.42 -21.01
CA LEU A 318 -7.33 -6.84 -20.62
C LEU A 318 -7.37 -7.98 -19.60
N GLY A 319 -6.49 -8.96 -19.78
CA GLY A 319 -6.20 -9.94 -18.75
C GLY A 319 -5.53 -9.29 -17.53
N PRO A 320 -5.49 -9.96 -16.36
CA PRO A 320 -4.95 -9.39 -15.13
C PRO A 320 -3.51 -8.84 -15.26
N VAL A 321 -2.65 -9.55 -16.01
CA VAL A 321 -1.26 -9.17 -16.24
C VAL A 321 -1.16 -7.93 -17.14
N ASP A 322 -1.89 -7.90 -18.25
CA ASP A 322 -1.88 -6.76 -19.17
C ASP A 322 -2.50 -5.51 -18.53
N LEU A 323 -3.51 -5.69 -17.67
CA LEU A 323 -4.09 -4.61 -16.88
C LEU A 323 -3.06 -4.06 -15.88
N GLU A 324 -2.38 -4.91 -15.13
CA GLU A 324 -1.32 -4.51 -14.20
C GLU A 324 -0.17 -3.79 -14.94
N ASN A 325 0.25 -4.32 -16.09
CA ASN A 325 1.21 -3.65 -16.96
C ASN A 325 0.71 -2.28 -17.36
N TRP A 326 -0.50 -2.17 -17.91
CA TRP A 326 -1.06 -0.87 -18.30
C TRP A 326 -1.14 0.10 -17.12
N LEU A 327 -1.59 -0.32 -15.93
CA LEU A 327 -1.69 0.55 -14.76
C LEU A 327 -0.34 1.16 -14.38
N TRP A 328 0.74 0.37 -14.47
CA TRP A 328 2.06 0.73 -13.99
C TRP A 328 3.10 0.92 -15.08
N GLU A 329 2.72 0.89 -16.36
CA GLU A 329 3.59 0.84 -17.55
C GLU A 329 4.54 2.03 -17.68
N LYS A 330 4.24 3.11 -16.93
CA LYS A 330 5.11 4.28 -16.77
C LYS A 330 6.26 4.04 -15.80
N GLN A 331 6.31 2.86 -15.20
CA GLN A 331 7.28 2.46 -14.20
C GLN A 331 8.00 1.21 -14.64
N PHE A 332 9.15 1.05 -14.01
CA PHE A 332 10.01 -0.12 -13.95
C PHE A 332 9.31 -1.46 -14.24
N PRO A 333 10.05 -2.43 -14.83
CA PRO A 333 9.48 -3.74 -15.06
C PRO A 333 8.99 -4.31 -13.71
N VAL A 334 7.85 -4.99 -13.74
CA VAL A 334 7.25 -5.65 -12.57
C VAL A 334 8.31 -6.49 -11.87
N GLY A 335 8.64 -6.19 -10.61
CA GLY A 335 9.60 -6.94 -9.78
C GLY A 335 10.99 -6.34 -9.57
N LEU A 336 11.27 -5.10 -10.01
CA LEU A 336 12.38 -4.33 -9.45
C LEU A 336 12.04 -3.81 -8.05
N ALA A 337 12.87 -4.14 -7.06
CA ALA A 337 12.61 -3.91 -5.65
C ALA A 337 13.58 -2.90 -5.03
N GLY A 338 13.08 -2.02 -4.17
CA GLY A 338 13.89 -1.31 -3.17
C GLY A 338 13.88 -2.02 -1.82
N PHE A 339 14.62 -1.51 -0.84
CA PHE A 339 14.75 -2.14 0.49
C PHE A 339 13.41 -2.33 1.21
N ALA A 340 12.47 -1.43 0.96
CA ALA A 340 11.10 -1.44 1.47
C ALA A 340 10.37 -2.79 1.27
N ILE A 341 10.61 -3.46 0.14
CA ILE A 341 9.86 -4.66 -0.27
C ILE A 341 10.70 -5.94 -0.35
N LEU A 342 12.00 -5.87 0.02
CA LEU A 342 12.82 -7.07 0.09
C LEU A 342 12.38 -7.96 1.27
N PRO A 343 12.14 -9.27 1.06
CA PRO A 343 11.76 -10.15 2.15
C PRO A 343 12.91 -10.30 3.15
N PHE A 344 12.56 -10.62 4.40
CA PHE A 344 13.53 -11.06 5.38
C PHE A 344 13.77 -12.56 5.27
N ASN A 345 15.01 -13.02 5.50
CA ASN A 345 15.40 -14.43 5.31
C ASN A 345 14.52 -15.44 6.10
N PHE A 346 13.94 -15.04 7.24
CA PHE A 346 13.07 -15.91 8.03
C PHE A 346 11.73 -16.29 7.35
N ASN A 347 11.33 -15.63 6.24
CA ASN A 347 10.08 -15.94 5.53
C ASN A 347 10.21 -17.05 4.48
N ILE A 348 11.43 -17.43 4.09
CA ILE A 348 11.64 -18.38 2.98
C ILE A 348 11.37 -19.83 3.42
N ARG A 349 11.21 -20.09 4.72
CA ARG A 349 10.98 -21.44 5.25
C ARG A 349 9.66 -21.53 6.01
N THR A 350 8.52 -21.51 5.32
CA THR A 350 7.31 -22.25 5.75
C THR A 350 6.29 -22.40 4.61
N GLY A 351 5.99 -23.64 4.22
CA GLY A 351 4.68 -24.05 3.69
C GLY A 351 4.46 -24.08 2.17
N GLY A 352 4.22 -25.30 1.63
CA GLY A 352 3.44 -25.68 0.43
C GLY A 352 3.38 -24.75 -0.78
N SER A 353 3.92 -25.20 -1.93
CA SER A 353 4.09 -24.42 -3.17
C SER A 353 2.90 -23.56 -3.60
N PRO A 354 3.10 -22.23 -3.67
CA PRO A 354 2.62 -21.39 -4.77
C PRO A 354 3.78 -21.15 -5.75
N LYS A 355 3.50 -20.70 -6.98
CA LYS A 355 4.53 -20.33 -7.97
C LYS A 355 5.58 -19.41 -7.33
N LYS A 356 6.87 -19.78 -7.40
CA LYS A 356 7.98 -18.98 -6.86
C LYS A 356 8.06 -17.67 -7.65
N ARG A 357 7.71 -16.54 -7.01
CA ARG A 357 7.92 -15.20 -7.59
C ARG A 357 9.38 -14.80 -7.38
N HIS A 358 10.02 -14.27 -8.41
CA HIS A 358 11.37 -13.70 -8.32
C HIS A 358 11.31 -12.18 -8.24
N TRP A 359 12.40 -11.53 -7.81
CA TRP A 359 12.54 -10.07 -7.85
C TRP A 359 14.00 -9.68 -8.02
N CYS A 360 14.27 -8.41 -8.34
CA CYS A 360 15.63 -7.90 -8.42
C CYS A 360 15.76 -6.56 -7.73
N PHE A 361 16.65 -6.50 -6.74
CA PHE A 361 17.00 -5.27 -6.06
C PHE A 361 17.93 -4.41 -6.92
N LEU A 362 17.66 -3.11 -7.02
CA LEU A 362 18.60 -2.14 -7.59
C LEU A 362 19.11 -1.16 -6.54
N GLY A 363 20.43 -0.99 -6.48
CA GLY A 363 21.07 -0.03 -5.59
C GLY A 363 22.25 0.67 -6.26
N GLN A 364 22.45 1.94 -5.98
CA GLN A 364 23.65 2.67 -6.38
C GLN A 364 24.75 2.48 -5.32
N ILE A 365 25.96 2.12 -5.75
CA ILE A 365 27.13 2.01 -4.88
C ILE A 365 27.55 3.41 -4.43
N LEU A 366 27.52 3.64 -3.12
CA LEU A 366 27.99 4.86 -2.46
C LEU A 366 29.42 4.70 -1.98
N ASP A 367 29.73 3.54 -1.39
CA ASP A 367 31.07 3.22 -0.91
C ASP A 367 31.38 1.73 -1.04
N ILE A 368 32.67 1.42 -1.04
CA ILE A 368 33.21 0.07 -1.16
C ILE A 368 34.21 -0.12 -0.02
N GLU A 369 33.91 -1.08 0.84
CA GLU A 369 34.71 -1.37 2.04
C GLU A 369 35.20 -2.83 2.01
N HIS A 370 36.33 -3.09 2.66
CA HIS A 370 36.93 -4.43 2.80
C HIS A 370 37.20 -4.80 4.26
N PRO A 371 36.20 -4.77 5.16
CA PRO A 371 36.40 -5.16 6.55
C PRO A 371 36.76 -6.65 6.65
N PHE A 372 37.90 -6.97 7.26
CA PHE A 372 38.36 -8.34 7.51
C PHE A 372 38.33 -9.25 6.27
N GLU A 373 38.80 -8.71 5.13
CA GLU A 373 38.84 -9.41 3.82
C GLU A 373 37.50 -9.71 3.16
N HIS A 374 36.37 -9.24 3.71
CA HIS A 374 35.06 -9.34 3.07
C HIS A 374 34.69 -8.07 2.30
N LEU A 375 34.19 -8.23 1.07
CA LEU A 375 33.66 -7.13 0.29
C LEU A 375 32.32 -6.65 0.88
N VAL A 376 32.19 -5.34 1.09
CA VAL A 376 30.92 -4.71 1.49
C VAL A 376 30.68 -3.50 0.60
N PHE A 377 29.49 -3.42 0.00
CA PHE A 377 29.04 -2.19 -0.65
C PHE A 377 28.09 -1.44 0.26
N SER A 378 28.36 -0.16 0.50
CA SER A 378 27.33 0.77 0.95
C SER A 378 26.50 1.16 -0.27
N ILE A 379 25.19 0.89 -0.23
CA ILE A 379 24.31 1.06 -1.38
C ILE A 379 23.07 1.86 -1.02
N ARG A 380 22.62 2.70 -1.96
CA ARG A 380 21.38 3.46 -1.89
C ARG A 380 20.37 2.92 -2.87
N ASP A 381 19.17 2.59 -2.41
CA ASP A 381 18.11 2.12 -3.31
C ASP A 381 17.44 3.24 -4.10
N MET A 382 16.44 2.87 -4.92
CA MET A 382 15.65 3.82 -5.70
C MET A 382 14.77 4.75 -4.86
N TYR A 383 14.61 4.43 -3.58
CA TYR A 383 13.93 5.25 -2.59
C TYR A 383 14.95 6.01 -1.72
N GLY A 384 16.24 6.07 -2.09
CA GLY A 384 17.19 6.86 -1.31
C GLY A 384 17.52 6.29 0.09
N GLU A 385 17.02 5.09 0.41
CA GLU A 385 17.38 4.39 1.64
C GLU A 385 18.76 3.77 1.48
N GLU A 386 19.60 3.88 2.49
CA GLU A 386 20.98 3.40 2.47
C GLU A 386 21.15 2.18 3.36
N ARG A 387 21.77 1.12 2.84
CA ARG A 387 22.11 -0.08 3.62
C ARG A 387 23.39 -0.73 3.11
N PRO A 388 24.04 -1.58 3.93
CA PRO A 388 25.16 -2.37 3.46
C PRO A 388 24.71 -3.66 2.75
N LEU A 389 25.39 -4.00 1.66
CA LEU A 389 25.38 -5.28 0.96
C LEU A 389 26.66 -6.04 1.30
N HIS A 390 26.53 -7.13 2.05
CA HIS A 390 27.65 -7.97 2.48
C HIS A 390 27.83 -9.15 1.52
N PHE A 391 29.05 -9.35 1.05
CA PHE A 391 29.42 -10.52 0.25
C PHE A 391 29.79 -11.66 1.19
N CYS A 392 28.83 -12.56 1.40
CA CYS A 392 28.96 -13.77 2.21
C CYS A 392 29.12 -15.01 1.33
N THR A 393 29.79 -14.86 0.19
CA THR A 393 30.17 -15.94 -0.72
C THR A 393 31.38 -16.69 -0.18
N GLU A 394 31.72 -17.84 -0.77
CA GLU A 394 32.84 -18.68 -0.32
C GLU A 394 34.19 -17.93 -0.29
N GLU A 395 34.43 -17.05 -1.26
CA GLU A 395 35.66 -16.25 -1.33
C GLU A 395 35.53 -14.87 -0.67
N GLY A 396 34.41 -14.58 -0.01
CA GLY A 396 34.18 -13.30 0.69
C GLY A 396 34.05 -12.10 -0.23
N GLY A 397 33.68 -12.30 -1.50
CA GLY A 397 33.58 -11.26 -2.52
C GLY A 397 34.87 -11.02 -3.31
N ARG A 398 35.94 -11.78 -3.06
CA ARG A 398 37.19 -11.70 -3.84
C ARG A 398 37.02 -12.07 -5.31
N GLU A 399 36.04 -12.92 -5.62
CA GLU A 399 35.67 -13.29 -6.98
C GLU A 399 35.22 -12.08 -7.83
N PHE A 400 34.85 -10.97 -7.19
CA PHE A 400 34.46 -9.74 -7.86
C PHE A 400 35.63 -8.74 -8.05
N THR A 401 36.74 -8.89 -7.32
CA THR A 401 37.85 -7.91 -7.27
C THR A 401 38.58 -7.67 -8.58
N THR A 402 38.41 -8.53 -9.60
CA THR A 402 39.02 -8.38 -10.92
C THR A 402 38.26 -7.42 -11.85
N SER A 403 37.01 -7.04 -11.51
CA SER A 403 36.20 -6.07 -12.26
C SER A 403 36.18 -4.72 -11.53
N PRO A 404 36.47 -3.58 -12.20
CA PRO A 404 36.51 -2.28 -11.53
C PRO A 404 35.08 -1.75 -11.29
N TYR A 405 34.42 -2.23 -10.23
CA TYR A 405 33.26 -1.55 -9.68
C TYR A 405 33.69 -0.25 -9.00
N GLN A 406 32.89 0.81 -9.15
CA GLN A 406 33.21 2.14 -8.66
C GLN A 406 31.99 2.80 -7.99
N LYS A 407 32.27 3.80 -7.15
CA LYS A 407 31.22 4.68 -6.61
C LYS A 407 30.39 5.25 -7.76
N GLY A 408 29.08 5.23 -7.60
CA GLY A 408 28.12 5.67 -8.61
C GLY A 408 27.64 4.61 -9.59
N TYR A 409 28.19 3.39 -9.57
CA TYR A 409 27.67 2.27 -10.37
C TYR A 409 26.41 1.67 -9.73
N THR A 410 25.64 0.91 -10.51
CA THR A 410 24.40 0.28 -10.04
C THR A 410 24.61 -1.20 -9.86
N VAL A 411 24.26 -1.72 -8.69
CA VAL A 411 24.17 -3.16 -8.41
C VAL A 411 22.75 -3.63 -8.66
N ALA A 412 22.62 -4.79 -9.32
CA ALA A 412 21.40 -5.56 -9.42
C ALA A 412 21.58 -6.88 -8.67
N VAL A 413 20.70 -7.17 -7.70
CA VAL A 413 20.74 -8.39 -6.89
C VAL A 413 19.42 -9.15 -7.01
N ILE A 414 19.45 -10.32 -7.62
CA ILE A 414 18.29 -11.19 -7.81
C ILE A 414 17.93 -11.85 -6.47
N ASP A 415 16.63 -11.93 -6.19
CA ASP A 415 16.05 -12.53 -4.98
C ASP A 415 16.69 -12.00 -3.69
N ALA A 416 17.09 -10.72 -3.70
CA ALA A 416 17.76 -10.10 -2.57
C ALA A 416 16.90 -10.21 -1.30
N VAL A 417 17.55 -10.61 -0.21
CA VAL A 417 16.93 -10.83 1.09
C VAL A 417 17.61 -9.99 2.15
N GLN A 418 16.82 -9.46 3.07
CA GLN A 418 17.30 -8.74 4.24
C GLN A 418 17.59 -9.70 5.39
N TYR A 419 18.71 -9.52 6.05
CA TYR A 419 19.14 -10.36 7.17
C TYR A 419 19.03 -9.60 8.50
N PRO A 420 18.15 -10.02 9.42
CA PRO A 420 18.11 -9.46 10.76
C PRO A 420 19.31 -9.97 11.57
N TYR A 421 20.08 -9.06 12.18
CA TYR A 421 21.00 -9.44 13.25
C TYR A 421 20.20 -9.97 14.46
N LYS A 422 20.59 -11.13 15.00
CA LYS A 422 19.90 -11.81 16.12
C LYS A 422 19.90 -11.03 17.44
N PHE A 423 20.72 -9.98 17.56
CA PHE A 423 20.76 -9.07 18.71
C PHE A 423 20.83 -7.64 18.16
N LYS A 424 19.74 -6.87 18.23
CA LYS A 424 19.73 -5.48 17.75
C LYS A 424 19.50 -4.48 18.88
N LYS A 425 20.28 -3.40 18.84
CA LYS A 425 19.90 -2.10 19.41
C LYS A 425 18.78 -1.49 18.54
N PRO A 426 17.85 -0.72 19.10
CA PRO A 426 16.85 0.01 18.33
C PRO A 426 17.51 0.90 17.26
N GLY A 427 17.06 0.81 16.00
CA GLY A 427 17.53 1.68 14.90
C GLY A 427 18.60 1.08 13.97
N SER A 428 19.17 -0.10 14.24
CA SER A 428 20.15 -0.70 13.32
C SER A 428 19.50 -1.18 12.02
N GLN A 429 20.03 -0.78 10.87
CA GLN A 429 19.57 -1.19 9.52
C GLN A 429 19.78 -2.70 9.28
N CYS A 430 18.95 -3.36 8.48
CA CYS A 430 19.14 -4.78 8.12
C CYS A 430 19.92 -4.87 6.79
N PRO A 431 21.13 -5.46 6.76
CA PRO A 431 21.89 -5.63 5.52
C PRO A 431 21.23 -6.58 4.54
N ILE A 432 21.62 -6.48 3.27
CA ILE A 432 21.50 -7.58 2.30
C ILE A 432 22.74 -8.47 2.45
N ARG A 433 22.56 -9.80 2.45
CA ARG A 433 23.68 -10.75 2.31
C ARG A 433 23.59 -11.43 0.96
N LEU A 434 24.66 -11.35 0.20
CA LEU A 434 24.84 -12.10 -1.04
C LEU A 434 25.57 -13.40 -0.71
N GLU A 435 24.94 -14.53 -0.98
CA GLU A 435 25.53 -15.86 -0.74
C GLU A 435 25.93 -16.55 -2.05
N ASP A 436 25.20 -16.29 -3.15
CA ASP A 436 25.49 -16.83 -4.47
C ASP A 436 25.99 -15.71 -5.41
N PRO A 437 27.24 -15.79 -5.91
CA PRO A 437 27.81 -14.77 -6.79
C PRO A 437 27.08 -14.64 -8.14
N ARG A 438 26.31 -15.64 -8.57
CA ARG A 438 25.50 -15.56 -9.80
C ARG A 438 24.32 -14.61 -9.66
N MET A 439 23.90 -14.31 -8.43
CA MET A 439 22.70 -13.51 -8.17
C MET A 439 22.96 -12.01 -8.23
N ILE A 440 24.18 -11.57 -8.53
CA ILE A 440 24.55 -10.17 -8.59
C ILE A 440 25.16 -9.81 -9.95
N LYS A 441 24.86 -8.60 -10.43
CA LYS A 441 25.61 -7.95 -11.50
C LYS A 441 25.78 -6.47 -11.19
N VAL A 442 26.98 -5.94 -11.43
CA VAL A 442 27.26 -4.51 -11.33
C VAL A 442 27.28 -3.91 -12.74
N PHE A 443 26.51 -2.86 -12.94
CA PHE A 443 26.41 -2.16 -14.20
C PHE A 443 27.10 -0.79 -14.12
N PRO A 444 27.92 -0.41 -15.12
CA PRO A 444 28.74 0.81 -15.11
C PRO A 444 27.94 2.08 -15.46
N LEU A 445 26.81 2.30 -14.80
CA LEU A 445 25.96 3.49 -14.92
C LEU A 445 25.25 3.75 -13.59
N SER A 446 24.87 5.01 -13.36
CA SER A 446 24.14 5.40 -12.16
C SER A 446 22.72 4.85 -12.14
N LEU A 447 22.16 4.69 -10.95
CA LEU A 447 20.82 4.15 -10.76
C LEU A 447 19.81 5.04 -11.48
N ALA A 448 19.90 6.37 -11.30
CA ALA A 448 19.06 7.32 -12.01
C ALA A 448 19.14 7.17 -13.55
N LYS A 449 20.34 6.92 -14.10
CA LYS A 449 20.52 6.71 -15.54
C LYS A 449 19.94 5.38 -16.00
N MET A 450 20.13 4.31 -15.23
CA MET A 450 19.58 2.99 -15.52
C MET A 450 18.06 3.03 -15.54
N LEU A 451 17.46 3.65 -14.53
CA LEU A 451 16.02 3.82 -14.39
C LEU A 451 15.45 4.62 -15.57
N ALA A 452 16.03 5.77 -15.90
CA ALA A 452 15.60 6.59 -17.04
C ALA A 452 15.74 5.87 -18.39
N MET A 453 16.80 5.08 -18.56
CA MET A 453 17.05 4.33 -19.79
C MET A 453 16.09 3.15 -19.94
N GLY A 454 15.77 2.43 -18.86
CA GLY A 454 14.85 1.30 -18.88
C GLY A 454 13.44 1.66 -19.36
N ASP A 455 12.95 2.84 -18.95
CA ASP A 455 11.66 3.38 -19.42
C ASP A 455 11.66 3.64 -20.94
N GLN A 456 12.68 4.34 -21.44
CA GLN A 456 12.82 4.59 -22.87
C GLN A 456 13.00 3.29 -23.65
N PHE A 457 13.81 2.37 -23.14
CA PHE A 457 14.08 1.09 -23.78
C PHE A 457 12.82 0.29 -24.02
N ARG A 458 11.99 0.07 -23.00
CA ARG A 458 10.75 -0.71 -23.12
C ARG A 458 9.81 -0.17 -24.19
N ARG A 459 9.64 1.16 -24.23
CA ARG A 459 8.77 1.84 -25.19
C ARG A 459 9.14 1.57 -26.66
N PHE A 460 10.41 1.31 -26.95
CA PHE A 460 10.90 1.12 -28.33
C PHE A 460 11.36 -0.31 -28.64
N ALA A 461 11.64 -1.12 -27.61
CA ALA A 461 12.08 -2.49 -27.75
C ALA A 461 10.93 -3.50 -27.83
N ILE A 462 9.80 -3.23 -27.14
CA ILE A 462 8.67 -4.15 -27.07
C ILE A 462 7.83 -4.08 -28.35
N ARG A 463 7.49 -5.26 -28.89
CA ARG A 463 6.59 -5.43 -30.02
C ARG A 463 5.16 -5.05 -29.61
N GLN A 464 4.51 -4.19 -30.38
CA GLN A 464 3.12 -3.78 -30.18
C GLN A 464 2.17 -4.79 -30.85
N HIS A 465 0.86 -4.66 -30.60
CA HIS A 465 -0.16 -5.46 -31.28
C HIS A 465 -0.01 -5.40 -32.82
N ASN A 466 -0.31 -6.50 -33.51
CA ASN A 466 -0.18 -6.67 -34.97
C ASN A 466 1.24 -6.56 -35.53
N ASN A 467 2.26 -7.01 -34.78
CA ASN A 467 3.66 -7.01 -35.20
C ASN A 467 4.31 -5.63 -35.44
N LEU A 468 3.66 -4.56 -35.00
CA LEU A 468 4.18 -3.21 -35.18
C LEU A 468 5.27 -2.91 -34.16
N ARG A 469 6.24 -2.09 -34.56
CA ARG A 469 7.30 -1.56 -33.70
C ARG A 469 7.31 -0.04 -33.78
N LYS A 470 7.62 0.59 -32.66
CA LYS A 470 7.67 2.04 -32.55
C LYS A 470 9.01 2.57 -33.00
N CYS A 471 9.01 3.49 -33.95
CA CYS A 471 10.21 4.15 -34.43
C CYS A 471 10.79 5.04 -33.34
N HIS A 472 12.06 4.84 -32.99
CA HIS A 472 12.75 5.68 -32.01
C HIS A 472 13.02 7.11 -32.52
N GLY A 473 13.05 7.32 -33.84
CA GLY A 473 13.26 8.63 -34.45
C GLY A 473 12.00 9.51 -34.41
N CYS A 474 10.94 9.07 -35.09
CA CYS A 474 9.70 9.84 -35.26
C CYS A 474 8.57 9.45 -34.31
N GLY A 475 8.68 8.30 -33.62
CA GLY A 475 7.65 7.83 -32.68
C GLY A 475 6.44 7.13 -33.31
N THR A 476 6.38 6.99 -34.63
CA THR A 476 5.30 6.28 -35.32
C THR A 476 5.49 4.76 -35.27
N ASN A 477 4.40 4.01 -35.36
CA ASN A 477 4.43 2.56 -35.44
C ASN A 477 4.54 2.11 -36.91
N ALA A 478 5.39 1.12 -37.18
CA ALA A 478 5.51 0.49 -38.50
C ALA A 478 5.81 -1.01 -38.35
N ALA A 479 5.58 -1.79 -39.41
CA ALA A 479 5.90 -3.21 -39.41
C ALA A 479 7.42 -3.42 -39.31
N ALA A 480 7.85 -4.39 -38.49
CA ALA A 480 9.27 -4.57 -38.16
C ALA A 480 10.14 -4.87 -39.39
N ASP A 481 9.62 -5.62 -40.35
CA ASP A 481 10.23 -5.96 -41.64
C ASP A 481 10.50 -4.73 -42.52
N ALA A 482 9.70 -3.68 -42.39
CA ALA A 482 9.88 -2.41 -43.08
C ALA A 482 10.83 -1.43 -42.35
N MET A 483 11.41 -1.82 -41.21
CA MET A 483 12.23 -0.96 -40.36
C MET A 483 13.69 -1.41 -40.26
N LYS A 484 14.58 -0.45 -40.00
CA LYS A 484 16.00 -0.70 -39.72
C LYS A 484 16.21 -0.87 -38.22
N ARG A 485 16.80 -2.00 -37.82
CA ARG A 485 17.22 -2.27 -36.44
C ARG A 485 18.60 -1.67 -36.16
N CYS A 486 18.83 -1.20 -34.93
CA CYS A 486 20.16 -0.76 -34.51
C CYS A 486 21.15 -1.95 -34.56
N GLY A 487 22.29 -1.77 -35.23
CA GLY A 487 23.29 -2.83 -35.41
C GLY A 487 24.22 -3.07 -34.21
N ILE A 488 24.06 -2.31 -33.12
CA ILE A 488 24.91 -2.44 -31.92
C ILE A 488 24.11 -3.10 -30.81
N CYS A 489 23.06 -2.44 -30.30
CA CYS A 489 22.25 -2.98 -29.21
C CYS A 489 21.09 -3.89 -29.67
N PHE A 490 20.80 -3.93 -30.97
CA PHE A 490 19.72 -4.71 -31.59
C PHE A 490 18.30 -4.47 -31.05
N SER A 491 18.10 -3.44 -30.24
CA SER A 491 16.87 -3.30 -29.45
C SER A 491 15.95 -2.16 -29.87
N VAL A 492 16.43 -1.25 -30.73
CA VAL A 492 15.63 -0.12 -31.21
C VAL A 492 15.53 -0.13 -32.73
N TRP A 493 14.41 0.39 -33.23
CA TRP A 493 14.03 0.34 -34.63
C TRP A 493 13.76 1.73 -35.19
N TYR A 494 14.02 1.90 -36.49
CA TYR A 494 13.90 3.16 -37.22
C TYR A 494 13.22 2.93 -38.58
N CYS A 495 12.26 3.77 -38.96
CA CYS A 495 11.60 3.66 -40.27
C CYS A 495 12.58 3.81 -41.44
N ASN A 496 13.54 4.73 -41.31
CA ASN A 496 14.49 5.10 -42.36
C ASN A 496 15.78 5.68 -41.77
N LYS A 497 16.68 6.13 -42.65
CA LYS A 497 18.00 6.63 -42.24
C LYS A 497 17.89 7.96 -41.48
N GLU A 498 16.95 8.80 -41.85
CA GLU A 498 16.65 10.08 -41.22
C GLU A 498 16.19 9.87 -39.78
N CYS A 499 15.27 8.93 -39.57
CA CYS A 499 14.82 8.52 -38.23
C CYS A 499 15.95 7.89 -37.41
N GLN A 500 16.85 7.14 -38.04
CA GLN A 500 18.04 6.62 -37.35
C GLN A 500 18.93 7.74 -36.85
N ILE A 501 19.22 8.75 -37.68
CA ILE A 501 20.03 9.92 -37.29
C ILE A 501 19.34 10.70 -36.17
N ALA A 502 18.06 11.02 -36.31
CA ALA A 502 17.29 11.74 -35.30
C ALA A 502 17.22 10.97 -33.97
N GLY A 503 17.01 9.65 -34.03
CA GLY A 503 17.03 8.79 -32.85
C GLY A 503 18.41 8.72 -32.18
N TRP A 504 19.46 8.63 -32.99
CA TRP A 504 20.84 8.51 -32.56
C TRP A 504 21.34 9.76 -31.83
N THR A 505 21.13 10.94 -32.41
CA THR A 505 21.65 12.21 -31.88
C THR A 505 20.63 12.93 -31.01
N THR A 506 19.46 13.25 -31.55
CA THR A 506 18.45 14.10 -30.89
C THR A 506 17.74 13.39 -29.74
N LYS A 507 17.51 12.08 -29.86
CA LYS A 507 16.84 11.27 -28.82
C LYS A 507 17.82 10.49 -27.95
N LYS A 508 19.09 10.89 -27.91
CA LYS A 508 20.13 10.35 -27.00
C LYS A 508 20.39 8.84 -27.12
N HIS A 509 19.93 8.15 -28.19
CA HIS A 509 20.23 6.72 -28.32
C HIS A 509 21.74 6.45 -28.37
N LYS A 510 22.55 7.35 -28.94
CA LYS A 510 24.02 7.21 -28.97
C LYS A 510 24.63 6.99 -27.57
N SER A 511 24.17 7.73 -26.56
CA SER A 511 24.71 7.61 -25.20
C SER A 511 24.17 6.40 -24.44
N ASP A 512 23.01 5.89 -24.83
CA ASP A 512 22.36 4.73 -24.20
C ASP A 512 22.79 3.40 -24.85
N CYS A 513 23.02 3.41 -26.16
CA CYS A 513 23.35 2.24 -26.97
C CYS A 513 24.56 1.47 -26.44
N LYS A 514 25.58 2.19 -25.95
CA LYS A 514 26.79 1.57 -25.37
C LYS A 514 26.47 0.70 -24.15
N PHE A 515 25.48 1.07 -23.35
CA PHE A 515 25.06 0.30 -22.18
C PHE A 515 24.10 -0.83 -22.57
N LEU A 516 23.19 -0.54 -23.51
CA LEU A 516 22.25 -1.53 -24.06
C LEU A 516 22.94 -2.63 -24.89
N ASN A 517 24.23 -2.50 -25.20
CA ASN A 517 25.02 -3.59 -25.74
C ASN A 517 25.17 -4.75 -24.74
N ASP A 518 25.04 -4.49 -23.44
CA ASP A 518 25.02 -5.54 -22.40
C ASP A 518 23.70 -6.33 -22.48
N PRO A 519 23.75 -7.65 -22.76
CA PRO A 519 22.54 -8.48 -22.85
C PRO A 519 21.78 -8.56 -21.52
N ASP A 520 22.47 -8.56 -20.38
CA ASP A 520 21.81 -8.65 -19.08
C ASP A 520 21.08 -7.37 -18.72
N LEU A 521 21.61 -6.21 -19.15
CA LEU A 521 20.92 -4.95 -18.93
C LEU A 521 19.61 -4.87 -19.73
N ARG A 522 19.65 -5.35 -20.98
CA ARG A 522 18.44 -5.47 -21.80
C ARG A 522 17.46 -6.48 -21.20
N ALA A 523 17.99 -7.62 -20.76
CA ALA A 523 17.20 -8.66 -20.14
C ALA A 523 16.52 -8.15 -18.87
N LEU A 524 17.25 -7.46 -17.98
CA LEU A 524 16.74 -6.83 -16.77
C LEU A 524 15.53 -5.92 -17.05
N PHE A 525 15.53 -5.19 -18.17
CA PHE A 525 14.42 -4.30 -18.55
C PHE A 525 13.19 -5.02 -19.11
N LEU A 526 13.35 -6.24 -19.62
CA LEU A 526 12.29 -7.04 -20.26
C LEU A 526 11.84 -8.24 -19.41
N PHE A 527 12.60 -8.58 -18.36
CA PHE A 527 12.35 -9.75 -17.54
C PHE A 527 11.04 -9.59 -16.77
N ARG A 528 10.19 -10.62 -16.83
CA ARG A 528 8.92 -10.71 -16.09
C ARG A 528 9.14 -11.48 -14.80
N TRP A 529 9.54 -10.75 -13.76
CA TRP A 529 10.00 -11.32 -12.48
C TRP A 529 8.91 -12.11 -11.74
N ASP A 530 7.66 -11.72 -11.91
CA ASP A 530 6.46 -12.33 -11.32
C ASP A 530 5.97 -13.58 -12.06
N GLU A 531 6.38 -13.76 -13.32
CA GLU A 531 6.02 -14.91 -14.16
C GLU A 531 7.12 -15.98 -14.27
N ALA A 532 8.37 -15.59 -14.00
CA ALA A 532 9.50 -16.50 -14.07
C ALA A 532 9.35 -17.64 -13.06
N GLN A 533 9.38 -18.89 -13.53
CA GLN A 533 9.39 -20.07 -12.66
C GLN A 533 10.79 -20.47 -12.20
N VAL A 534 11.82 -20.07 -12.97
CA VAL A 534 13.24 -20.34 -12.73
C VAL A 534 14.03 -19.08 -13.06
N CYS A 535 14.90 -18.67 -12.13
CA CYS A 535 15.89 -17.62 -12.33
C CYS A 535 17.20 -18.06 -11.66
N ASP A 536 18.18 -18.50 -12.47
CA ASP A 536 19.44 -19.11 -11.99
C ASP A 536 20.57 -18.07 -11.79
N GLY A 537 20.24 -16.78 -11.84
CA GLY A 537 21.19 -15.69 -11.77
C GLY A 537 21.55 -15.10 -13.14
N PHE A 538 22.62 -14.31 -13.18
CA PHE A 538 23.20 -13.75 -14.40
C PHE A 538 24.10 -14.79 -15.11
N PRO A 539 24.09 -14.88 -16.45
CA PRO A 539 23.32 -14.03 -17.36
C PRO A 539 21.81 -14.34 -17.38
N LEU A 540 20.99 -13.28 -17.44
CA LEU A 540 19.54 -13.36 -17.41
C LEU A 540 19.00 -13.91 -18.73
N ARG A 541 18.21 -14.98 -18.65
CA ARG A 541 17.53 -15.57 -19.80
C ARG A 541 16.14 -14.97 -19.95
N VAL A 542 15.88 -14.28 -21.06
CA VAL A 542 14.54 -13.80 -21.43
C VAL A 542 13.94 -14.77 -22.45
N ALA A 543 12.62 -14.98 -22.44
CA ALA A 543 11.95 -15.76 -23.48
C ALA A 543 12.24 -15.15 -24.87
N ASP A 544 12.40 -16.00 -25.90
CA ASP A 544 12.83 -15.59 -27.24
C ASP A 544 11.84 -14.65 -27.96
N ASP A 545 10.61 -14.53 -27.46
CA ASP A 545 9.51 -13.76 -28.09
C ASP A 545 9.72 -12.23 -28.13
N PHE A 546 10.75 -11.70 -27.43
CA PHE A 546 10.97 -10.26 -27.28
C PHE A 546 11.99 -9.63 -28.26
N CYS A 547 12.80 -10.43 -28.98
CA CYS A 547 13.89 -9.93 -29.84
C CYS A 547 13.52 -9.77 -31.32
#